data_AF-A0A840KG67-F1
#
_entry.id   AF-A0A840KG67-F1
#
_cell.length_a   1.000
_cell.length_b   1.000
_cell.length_c   1.000
_cell.angle_alpha   90.00
_cell.angle_beta   90.00
_cell.angle_gamma   90.00
#
_symmetry.space_group_name_H-M   'P 1'
#
loop_
_entity.id
_entity.type
_entity.pdbx_description
1 polymer ?
#
loop_
_entity_poly.entity_id
_entity_poly.type
_entity_poly.pdbx_seq_one_letter_code
_entity_poly.pdbx_strand_id
1 'polypeptide(L)'
;MSHQGMMCSDLESYKQALSRIRKELSLNTEFLDLDLTSTAKQIFNVVELNMNEAWKEYEYNLASDLVILTNNSLKSSVISKWIIQESHNNQRRPIQLSLAKKSFIYKPRNLASDIAWNEFINWLGIELGHQISSVYKIINKSKYGWCEFVSHNSCNSKSDILDYYRNLGILIAIIWVIGGRDACGANIVACGKFPTIIDAEMILSPSNSIYSDNIFNEFKEGGLVPKRNVSINGNILSFGAAHITEALCIHEDSFHTNQICNKPITSKRCMSCKNIPHFNDKGFSVNGHEIYLIEGYKIGINLLLNVKNKILYRTSPFELFQFAHGRVTLRPSVAYSAIKKIFINDLIFNNIQTDIREVLKNLPYNAHASKYYENSILFAESNEIIQLDIPRFSLSFKSNRLLLDNNKILCKYQFSAFDRAIKRIKGLTKKTSINAVLQFEKYLASY
;
A
#
# COMPACT_ATOMS: atom_id res chain seq x y z
N MET A 1 -37.56 -11.65 -19.79
CA MET A 1 -36.77 -12.49 -20.70
C MET A 1 -35.28 -12.17 -20.49
N SER A 2 -34.52 -13.22 -20.17
CA SER A 2 -33.05 -13.38 -20.10
C SER A 2 -32.20 -12.41 -19.26
N HIS A 3 -32.03 -12.76 -17.97
CA HIS A 3 -30.95 -12.34 -17.07
C HIS A 3 -29.56 -12.98 -17.39
N GLN A 4 -29.35 -13.50 -18.61
CA GLN A 4 -28.13 -14.23 -18.99
C GLN A 4 -27.09 -13.39 -19.77
N GLY A 5 -27.36 -12.11 -20.03
CA GLY A 5 -26.49 -11.25 -20.85
C GLY A 5 -25.36 -10.52 -20.12
N MET A 6 -25.35 -10.45 -18.79
CA MET A 6 -24.34 -9.71 -18.00
C MET A 6 -23.13 -10.55 -17.56
N MET A 7 -23.19 -11.88 -17.63
CA MET A 7 -22.08 -12.75 -17.17
C MET A 7 -20.91 -12.90 -18.17
N CYS A 8 -21.05 -12.45 -19.42
CA CYS A 8 -20.06 -12.78 -20.46
C CYS A 8 -18.78 -11.93 -20.38
N SER A 9 -18.86 -10.65 -19.98
CA SER A 9 -17.69 -9.78 -19.80
C SER A 9 -16.90 -10.07 -18.51
N ASP A 10 -17.59 -10.54 -17.47
CA ASP A 10 -16.98 -10.86 -16.17
C ASP A 10 -16.23 -12.19 -16.20
N LEU A 11 -16.73 -13.16 -16.98
CA LEU A 11 -16.05 -14.43 -17.24
C LEU A 11 -14.77 -14.24 -18.05
N GLU A 12 -14.70 -13.24 -18.94
CA GLU A 12 -13.48 -12.90 -19.69
C GLU A 12 -12.41 -12.26 -18.82
N SER A 13 -12.76 -11.29 -17.96
CA SER A 13 -11.83 -10.73 -16.96
C SER A 13 -11.32 -11.80 -16.00
N TYR A 14 -12.19 -12.73 -15.57
CA TYR A 14 -11.85 -13.89 -14.75
C TYR A 14 -10.93 -14.88 -15.49
N LYS A 15 -11.28 -15.26 -16.73
CA LYS A 15 -10.44 -16.11 -17.59
C LYS A 15 -9.11 -15.45 -17.91
N GLN A 16 -9.05 -14.14 -18.04
CA GLN A 16 -7.81 -13.38 -18.23
C GLN A 16 -6.98 -13.35 -16.93
N ALA A 17 -7.60 -13.20 -15.76
CA ALA A 17 -6.89 -13.26 -14.47
C ALA A 17 -6.35 -14.67 -14.20
N LEU A 18 -7.15 -15.71 -14.40
CA LEU A 18 -6.70 -17.11 -14.35
C LEU A 18 -5.67 -17.41 -15.44
N SER A 19 -5.86 -16.90 -16.65
CA SER A 19 -4.89 -17.06 -17.74
C SER A 19 -3.58 -16.36 -17.42
N ARG A 20 -3.59 -15.19 -16.77
CA ARG A 20 -2.39 -14.45 -16.35
C ARG A 20 -1.70 -15.07 -15.15
N ILE A 21 -2.45 -15.56 -14.16
CA ILE A 21 -1.89 -16.36 -13.06
C ILE A 21 -1.31 -17.66 -13.63
N ARG A 22 -2.04 -18.35 -14.51
CA ARG A 22 -1.49 -19.50 -15.28
C ARG A 22 -0.29 -19.07 -16.11
N LYS A 23 -0.27 -17.85 -16.67
CA LYS A 23 0.85 -17.31 -17.45
C LYS A 23 2.06 -17.04 -16.57
N GLU A 24 1.85 -16.51 -15.37
CA GLU A 24 2.85 -16.29 -14.34
C GLU A 24 3.37 -17.61 -13.74
N LEU A 25 2.49 -18.60 -13.63
CA LEU A 25 2.85 -19.98 -13.34
C LEU A 25 3.55 -20.65 -14.55
N SER A 26 3.32 -20.17 -15.77
CA SER A 26 3.83 -20.70 -17.05
C SER A 26 4.89 -19.80 -17.70
N LEU A 27 5.66 -19.05 -16.90
CA LEU A 27 6.80 -18.30 -17.43
C LEU A 27 7.97 -19.16 -17.90
N ASN A 28 7.79 -20.48 -17.86
CA ASN A 28 8.35 -21.38 -18.86
C ASN A 28 7.18 -22.07 -19.56
N THR A 29 7.08 -21.95 -20.88
CA THR A 29 5.98 -22.48 -21.70
C THR A 29 6.19 -23.98 -21.97
N GLU A 30 5.49 -24.86 -21.24
CA GLU A 30 5.29 -26.30 -21.55
C GLU A 30 4.37 -27.05 -20.53
N PHE A 31 3.28 -26.43 -20.03
CA PHE A 31 2.58 -26.93 -18.82
C PHE A 31 1.22 -27.63 -19.03
N LEU A 32 0.84 -28.00 -20.26
CA LEU A 32 -0.44 -28.71 -20.47
C LEU A 32 -0.41 -30.20 -20.08
N ASP A 33 0.77 -30.80 -19.87
CA ASP A 33 0.95 -32.24 -19.59
C ASP A 33 1.72 -32.56 -18.29
N LEU A 34 1.73 -31.66 -17.29
CA LEU A 34 2.44 -31.92 -16.04
C LEU A 34 1.62 -32.73 -15.04
N ASP A 35 2.14 -33.89 -14.67
CA ASP A 35 1.59 -34.71 -13.59
C ASP A 35 1.94 -34.11 -12.21
N LEU A 36 1.14 -33.13 -11.79
CA LEU A 36 1.27 -32.52 -10.48
C LEU A 36 1.05 -33.55 -9.36
N THR A 37 1.80 -33.42 -8.26
CA THR A 37 1.55 -34.20 -7.04
C THR A 37 0.13 -34.01 -6.51
N SER A 38 -0.37 -34.99 -5.76
CA SER A 38 -1.69 -34.90 -5.10
C SER A 38 -1.78 -33.67 -4.19
N THR A 39 -0.71 -33.33 -3.47
CA THR A 39 -0.65 -32.16 -2.58
C THR A 39 -0.72 -30.84 -3.34
N ALA A 40 0.02 -30.70 -4.45
CA ALA A 40 -0.04 -29.49 -5.27
C ALA A 40 -1.43 -29.29 -5.87
N LYS A 41 -2.05 -30.36 -6.40
CA LYS A 41 -3.44 -30.36 -6.89
C LYS A 41 -4.42 -29.88 -5.80
N GLN A 42 -4.28 -30.36 -4.57
CA GLN A 42 -5.13 -29.93 -3.45
C GLN A 42 -4.98 -28.44 -3.11
N ILE A 43 -3.74 -27.94 -3.01
CA ILE A 43 -3.48 -26.52 -2.71
C ILE A 43 -4.08 -25.63 -3.80
N PHE A 44 -3.84 -25.95 -5.08
CA PHE A 44 -4.39 -25.16 -6.18
C PHE A 44 -5.93 -25.18 -6.22
N ASN A 45 -6.57 -26.31 -5.92
CA ASN A 45 -8.03 -26.38 -5.81
C ASN A 45 -8.57 -25.47 -4.71
N VAL A 46 -7.92 -25.42 -3.55
CA VAL A 46 -8.31 -24.52 -2.44
C VAL A 46 -8.15 -23.05 -2.86
N VAL A 47 -7.06 -22.71 -3.53
CA VAL A 47 -6.82 -21.35 -4.04
C VAL A 47 -7.90 -20.95 -5.05
N GLU A 48 -8.26 -21.85 -5.98
CA GLU A 48 -9.33 -21.61 -6.96
C GLU A 48 -10.69 -21.40 -6.30
N LEU A 49 -11.02 -22.23 -5.29
CA LEU A 49 -12.25 -22.07 -4.50
C LEU A 49 -12.29 -20.72 -3.79
N ASN A 50 -11.20 -20.33 -3.11
CA ASN A 50 -11.09 -19.05 -2.42
C ASN A 50 -11.23 -17.86 -3.38
N MET A 51 -10.63 -17.94 -4.57
CA MET A 51 -10.79 -16.92 -5.61
C MET A 51 -12.24 -16.80 -6.08
N ASN A 52 -12.93 -17.93 -6.26
CA ASN A 52 -14.33 -17.95 -6.66
C ASN A 52 -15.24 -17.36 -5.58
N GLU A 53 -14.98 -17.66 -4.32
CA GLU A 53 -15.72 -17.06 -3.20
C GLU A 53 -15.48 -15.55 -3.10
N ALA A 54 -14.23 -15.09 -3.24
CA ALA A 54 -13.90 -13.67 -3.21
C ALA A 54 -14.59 -12.89 -4.34
N TRP A 55 -14.68 -13.48 -5.55
CA TRP A 55 -15.38 -12.86 -6.67
C TRP A 55 -16.89 -12.84 -6.47
N LYS A 56 -17.50 -13.93 -5.99
CA LYS A 56 -18.94 -13.97 -5.64
C LYS A 56 -19.30 -12.97 -4.56
N GLU A 57 -18.45 -12.81 -3.53
CA GLU A 57 -18.62 -11.79 -2.49
C GLU A 57 -18.63 -10.39 -3.11
N TYR A 58 -17.69 -10.10 -4.01
CA TYR A 58 -17.64 -8.85 -4.75
C TYR A 58 -18.91 -8.61 -5.58
N GLU A 59 -19.36 -9.59 -6.36
CA GLU A 59 -20.57 -9.47 -7.20
C GLU A 59 -21.82 -9.20 -6.36
N TYR A 60 -21.95 -9.90 -5.21
CA TYR A 60 -23.03 -9.66 -4.26
C TYR A 60 -23.01 -8.23 -3.70
N ASN A 61 -21.83 -7.76 -3.27
CA ASN A 61 -21.67 -6.41 -2.75
C ASN A 61 -21.90 -5.35 -3.84
N LEU A 62 -21.43 -5.58 -5.07
CA LEU A 62 -21.68 -4.71 -6.22
C LEU A 62 -23.17 -4.62 -6.52
N ALA A 63 -23.89 -5.74 -6.60
CA ALA A 63 -25.32 -5.74 -6.91
C ALA A 63 -26.13 -4.93 -5.89
N SER A 64 -25.80 -5.03 -4.61
CA SER A 64 -26.46 -4.26 -3.54
C SER A 64 -26.11 -2.78 -3.52
N ASP A 65 -24.89 -2.40 -3.93
CA ASP A 65 -24.41 -1.02 -3.88
C ASP A 65 -24.47 -0.27 -5.22
N LEU A 66 -24.75 -0.95 -6.34
CA LEU A 66 -24.73 -0.36 -7.69
C LEU A 66 -25.61 0.88 -7.80
N VAL A 67 -26.75 0.87 -7.12
CA VAL A 67 -27.71 1.99 -7.07
C VAL A 67 -27.07 3.24 -6.45
N ILE A 68 -26.30 3.06 -5.38
CA ILE A 68 -25.56 4.13 -4.69
C ILE A 68 -24.41 4.62 -5.59
N LEU A 69 -23.67 3.70 -6.21
CA LEU A 69 -22.52 4.04 -7.07
C LEU A 69 -22.92 4.79 -8.35
N THR A 70 -24.11 4.49 -8.88
CA THR A 70 -24.63 5.10 -10.11
C THR A 70 -25.53 6.30 -9.88
N ASN A 71 -25.78 6.70 -8.63
CA ASN A 71 -26.82 7.68 -8.28
C ASN A 71 -28.16 7.36 -8.98
N ASN A 72 -28.61 6.10 -8.91
CA ASN A 72 -29.82 5.57 -9.58
C ASN A 72 -29.77 5.48 -11.12
N SER A 73 -28.63 5.71 -11.78
CA SER A 73 -28.51 5.63 -13.24
C SER A 73 -28.03 4.25 -13.71
N LEU A 74 -28.96 3.33 -13.95
CA LEU A 74 -28.68 1.91 -14.26
C LEU A 74 -28.20 1.62 -15.70
N LYS A 75 -28.02 2.64 -16.56
CA LYS A 75 -27.62 2.45 -17.98
C LYS A 75 -26.10 2.49 -18.20
N SER A 76 -25.33 1.82 -17.35
CA SER A 76 -23.86 1.84 -17.43
C SER A 76 -23.33 0.47 -17.82
N SER A 77 -22.49 0.38 -18.85
CA SER A 77 -21.66 -0.81 -19.07
C SER A 77 -20.74 -0.99 -17.87
N VAL A 78 -20.70 -2.20 -17.32
CA VAL A 78 -19.89 -2.57 -16.16
C VAL A 78 -18.67 -3.33 -16.64
N ILE A 79 -17.47 -2.87 -16.27
CA ILE A 79 -16.23 -3.58 -16.53
C ILE A 79 -15.46 -3.67 -15.22
N SER A 80 -15.16 -4.88 -14.79
CA SER A 80 -14.47 -5.14 -13.53
C SER A 80 -13.14 -5.86 -13.75
N LYS A 81 -12.10 -5.44 -13.02
CA LYS A 81 -10.77 -6.07 -13.07
C LYS A 81 -10.05 -6.00 -11.72
N TRP A 82 -9.27 -7.01 -11.41
CA TRP A 82 -8.32 -6.96 -10.30
C TRP A 82 -7.25 -5.87 -10.54
N ILE A 83 -6.87 -5.15 -9.49
CA ILE A 83 -5.93 -4.01 -9.60
C ILE A 83 -4.49 -4.43 -9.36
N ILE A 84 -4.29 -5.37 -8.42
CA ILE A 84 -2.99 -5.88 -8.01
C ILE A 84 -3.03 -7.40 -8.02
N GLN A 85 -1.87 -8.02 -8.21
CA GLN A 85 -1.73 -9.47 -8.23
C GLN A 85 -1.68 -10.07 -6.82
N GLU A 86 -1.13 -9.33 -5.87
CA GLU A 86 -1.03 -9.76 -4.47
C GLU A 86 -2.42 -9.89 -3.83
N SER A 87 -2.63 -11.01 -3.15
CA SER A 87 -3.84 -11.30 -2.39
C SER A 87 -3.56 -11.49 -0.91
N HIS A 88 -4.64 -11.34 -0.14
CA HIS A 88 -4.67 -11.52 1.30
C HIS A 88 -5.98 -12.22 1.68
N ASN A 89 -6.03 -12.83 2.86
CA ASN A 89 -7.28 -13.27 3.50
C ASN A 89 -8.15 -14.14 2.58
N ASN A 90 -7.62 -15.27 2.13
CA ASN A 90 -8.24 -16.20 1.19
C ASN A 90 -8.49 -15.54 -0.17
N GLN A 91 -7.41 -15.11 -0.83
CA GLN A 91 -7.42 -14.65 -2.22
C GLN A 91 -8.19 -13.35 -2.50
N ARG A 92 -8.58 -12.59 -1.46
CA ARG A 92 -9.23 -11.28 -1.62
C ARG A 92 -8.22 -10.23 -2.08
N ARG A 93 -8.64 -9.38 -3.02
CA ARG A 93 -7.82 -8.27 -3.56
C ARG A 93 -8.70 -7.05 -3.88
N PRO A 94 -8.14 -5.85 -4.02
CA PRO A 94 -8.86 -4.70 -4.57
C PRO A 94 -9.30 -4.92 -6.03
N ILE A 95 -10.52 -4.49 -6.37
CA ILE A 95 -11.10 -4.60 -7.72
C ILE A 95 -11.43 -3.20 -8.24
N GLN A 96 -10.99 -2.87 -9.45
CA GLN A 96 -11.41 -1.67 -10.16
C GLN A 96 -12.71 -1.98 -10.90
N LEU A 97 -13.73 -1.19 -10.60
CA LEU A 97 -15.01 -1.16 -11.27
C LEU A 97 -15.05 0.07 -12.17
N SER A 98 -15.25 -0.11 -13.47
CA SER A 98 -15.48 0.96 -14.43
C SER A 98 -16.95 0.98 -14.85
N LEU A 99 -17.61 2.13 -14.61
CA LEU A 99 -19.00 2.41 -14.92
C LEU A 99 -19.06 3.59 -15.90
N ALA A 100 -19.19 3.29 -17.20
CA ALA A 100 -19.14 4.30 -18.27
C ALA A 100 -17.93 5.26 -18.13
N LYS A 101 -18.16 6.51 -17.71
CA LYS A 101 -17.11 7.54 -17.53
C LYS A 101 -16.51 7.61 -16.11
N LYS A 102 -17.00 6.81 -15.17
CA LYS A 102 -16.52 6.79 -13.77
C LYS A 102 -15.82 5.47 -13.47
N SER A 103 -14.87 5.52 -12.56
CA SER A 103 -14.23 4.32 -12.02
C SER A 103 -14.19 4.39 -10.50
N PHE A 104 -14.31 3.22 -9.88
CA PHE A 104 -14.31 3.02 -8.44
C PHE A 104 -13.37 1.88 -8.10
N ILE A 105 -12.87 1.87 -6.86
CA ILE A 105 -12.12 0.77 -6.30
C ILE A 105 -12.94 0.13 -5.20
N TYR A 106 -13.27 -1.15 -5.39
CA TYR A 106 -13.72 -2.03 -4.33
C TYR A 106 -12.51 -2.47 -3.51
N LYS A 107 -12.62 -2.34 -2.20
CA LYS A 107 -11.63 -2.84 -1.24
C LYS A 107 -12.34 -3.79 -0.29
N PRO A 108 -11.94 -5.08 -0.20
CA PRO A 108 -12.55 -6.06 0.71
C PRO A 108 -12.03 -5.88 2.15
N ARG A 109 -12.07 -4.64 2.66
CA ARG A 109 -11.70 -4.26 4.02
C ARG A 109 -12.47 -3.02 4.49
N ASN A 110 -12.46 -2.79 5.80
CA ASN A 110 -12.95 -1.54 6.40
C ASN A 110 -12.16 -0.32 5.87
N LEU A 111 -12.86 0.76 5.52
CA LEU A 111 -12.27 2.01 4.99
C LEU A 111 -12.28 3.19 5.97
N ALA A 112 -12.49 2.96 7.26
CA ALA A 112 -12.50 4.01 8.27
C ALA A 112 -11.14 4.75 8.36
N SER A 113 -10.03 4.05 8.12
CA SER A 113 -8.71 4.70 8.07
C SER A 113 -8.58 5.65 6.88
N ASP A 114 -9.04 5.23 5.70
CA ASP A 114 -9.03 6.04 4.48
C ASP A 114 -9.93 7.28 4.64
N ILE A 115 -11.10 7.14 5.28
CA ILE A 115 -11.97 8.28 5.63
C ILE A 115 -11.28 9.22 6.61
N ALA A 116 -10.75 8.70 7.72
CA ALA A 116 -10.07 9.52 8.73
C ALA A 116 -8.89 10.30 8.13
N TRP A 117 -8.14 9.67 7.23
CA TRP A 117 -7.05 10.32 6.50
C TRP A 117 -7.54 11.43 5.58
N ASN A 118 -8.57 11.18 4.76
CA ASN A 118 -9.14 12.18 3.86
C ASN A 118 -9.65 13.40 4.62
N GLU A 119 -10.38 13.20 5.72
CA GLU A 119 -10.90 14.28 6.56
C GLU A 119 -9.76 15.06 7.25
N PHE A 120 -8.75 14.35 7.78
CA PHE A 120 -7.63 14.98 8.47
C PHE A 120 -6.75 15.82 7.53
N ILE A 121 -6.43 15.32 6.34
CA ILE A 121 -5.64 16.07 5.36
C ILE A 121 -6.40 17.25 4.79
N ASN A 122 -7.71 17.10 4.54
CA ASN A 122 -8.54 18.23 4.12
C ASN A 122 -8.54 19.35 5.18
N TRP A 123 -8.73 18.98 6.45
CA TRP A 123 -8.71 19.93 7.56
C TRP A 123 -7.34 20.60 7.73
N LEU A 124 -6.24 19.86 7.62
CA LEU A 124 -4.90 20.45 7.63
C LEU A 124 -4.67 21.41 6.45
N GLY A 125 -5.23 21.10 5.28
CA GLY A 125 -5.19 22.00 4.13
C GLY A 125 -5.94 23.32 4.37
N ILE A 126 -7.08 23.27 5.06
CA ILE A 126 -7.83 24.45 5.49
C ILE A 126 -7.02 25.28 6.49
N GLU A 127 -6.43 24.64 7.50
CA GLU A 127 -5.58 25.32 8.49
C GLU A 127 -4.31 25.93 7.86
N LEU A 128 -3.78 25.31 6.80
CA LEU A 128 -2.66 25.85 6.02
C LEU A 128 -3.06 26.98 5.07
N GLY A 129 -4.34 27.07 4.70
CA GLY A 129 -4.80 27.94 3.61
C GLY A 129 -4.41 27.45 2.21
N HIS A 130 -4.01 26.18 2.08
CA HIS A 130 -3.56 25.57 0.83
C HIS A 130 -3.87 24.07 0.82
N GLN A 131 -4.44 23.58 -0.28
CA GLN A 131 -4.78 22.17 -0.41
C GLN A 131 -3.53 21.30 -0.60
N ILE A 132 -3.33 20.33 0.30
CA ILE A 132 -2.14 19.47 0.35
C ILE A 132 -2.28 18.26 -0.59
N SER A 133 -3.47 17.65 -0.63
CA SER A 133 -3.77 16.42 -1.38
C SER A 133 -5.14 16.52 -2.06
N SER A 134 -5.38 15.69 -3.08
CA SER A 134 -6.75 15.45 -3.54
C SER A 134 -7.52 14.70 -2.46
N VAL A 135 -8.81 15.03 -2.32
CA VAL A 135 -9.77 14.31 -1.49
C VAL A 135 -10.74 13.62 -2.44
N TYR A 136 -11.14 12.40 -2.11
CA TYR A 136 -12.00 11.56 -2.93
C TYR A 136 -13.08 10.91 -2.09
N LYS A 137 -14.21 10.57 -2.71
CA LYS A 137 -15.35 9.99 -1.99
C LYS A 137 -15.08 8.54 -1.61
N ILE A 138 -15.48 8.18 -0.41
CA ILE A 138 -15.33 6.85 0.17
C ILE A 138 -16.67 6.43 0.77
N ILE A 139 -17.09 5.21 0.47
CA ILE A 139 -18.25 4.54 1.06
C ILE A 139 -17.72 3.36 1.86
N ASN A 140 -17.78 3.46 3.19
CA ASN A 140 -17.39 2.38 4.09
C ASN A 140 -18.61 1.54 4.47
N LYS A 141 -18.54 0.23 4.24
CA LYS A 141 -19.57 -0.77 4.59
C LYS A 141 -19.09 -1.70 5.71
N SER A 142 -18.18 -1.20 6.54
CA SER A 142 -17.57 -1.87 7.70
C SER A 142 -16.65 -3.05 7.39
N LYS A 143 -17.04 -3.99 6.53
CA LYS A 143 -16.19 -5.15 6.14
C LYS A 143 -15.55 -4.98 4.75
N TYR A 144 -16.15 -4.14 3.93
CA TYR A 144 -15.66 -3.75 2.62
C TYR A 144 -15.98 -2.27 2.39
N GLY A 145 -15.56 -1.73 1.25
CA GLY A 145 -16.02 -0.41 0.83
C GLY A 145 -15.62 -0.07 -0.59
N TRP A 146 -16.07 1.11 -1.02
CA TRP A 146 -15.82 1.68 -2.33
C TRP A 146 -15.12 3.02 -2.18
N CYS A 147 -14.16 3.31 -3.04
CA CYS A 147 -13.65 4.67 -3.18
C CYS A 147 -13.62 5.10 -4.65
N GLU A 148 -13.72 6.39 -4.91
CA GLU A 148 -13.49 6.92 -6.25
C GLU A 148 -12.08 6.55 -6.73
N PHE A 149 -11.97 6.24 -8.02
CA PHE A 149 -10.67 5.97 -8.63
C PHE A 149 -9.89 7.27 -8.80
N VAL A 150 -8.79 7.41 -8.05
CA VAL A 150 -7.85 8.53 -8.23
C VAL A 150 -7.02 8.28 -9.48
N SER A 151 -7.23 9.12 -10.49
CA SER A 151 -6.54 9.03 -11.78
C SER A 151 -5.18 9.74 -11.74
N HIS A 152 -4.20 9.17 -12.45
CA HIS A 152 -2.87 9.77 -12.65
C HIS A 152 -2.93 10.92 -13.66
N ASN A 153 -3.49 12.05 -13.23
CA ASN A 153 -3.78 13.20 -14.09
C ASN A 153 -2.53 14.04 -14.37
N SER A 154 -2.43 14.58 -15.59
CA SER A 154 -1.36 15.51 -15.96
C SER A 154 -1.43 16.78 -15.09
N CYS A 155 -0.27 17.31 -14.75
CA CYS A 155 -0.12 18.70 -14.33
C CYS A 155 -0.53 19.64 -15.47
N ASN A 156 -0.93 20.86 -15.15
CA ASN A 156 -1.29 21.88 -16.14
C ASN A 156 -0.09 22.75 -16.54
N SER A 157 0.97 22.75 -15.73
CA SER A 157 2.17 23.55 -15.97
C SER A 157 3.41 22.91 -15.33
N LYS A 158 4.59 23.46 -15.62
CA LYS A 158 5.82 23.12 -14.87
C LYS A 158 5.77 23.60 -13.42
N SER A 159 5.05 24.69 -13.12
CA SER A 159 4.88 25.17 -11.74
C SER A 159 4.14 24.14 -10.88
N ASP A 160 3.15 23.45 -11.46
CA ASP A 160 2.40 22.38 -10.79
C ASP A 160 3.32 21.21 -10.37
N ILE A 161 4.42 20.97 -11.09
CA ILE A 161 5.43 19.97 -10.71
C ILE A 161 6.15 20.39 -9.42
N LEU A 162 6.48 21.67 -9.31
CA LEU A 162 7.13 22.21 -8.12
C LEU A 162 6.18 22.13 -6.92
N ASP A 163 4.92 22.51 -7.12
CA ASP A 163 3.87 22.43 -6.11
C ASP A 163 3.57 20.98 -5.71
N TYR A 164 3.63 20.03 -6.65
CA TYR A 164 3.54 18.60 -6.34
C TYR A 164 4.60 18.18 -5.31
N TYR A 165 5.85 18.55 -5.54
CA TYR A 165 6.94 18.19 -4.63
C TYR A 165 6.85 18.93 -3.29
N ARG A 166 6.41 20.19 -3.27
CA ARG A 166 6.08 20.87 -2.01
C ARG A 166 4.98 20.14 -1.23
N ASN A 167 3.89 19.80 -1.90
CA ASN A 167 2.79 19.05 -1.28
C ASN A 167 3.24 17.67 -0.78
N LEU A 168 4.11 16.99 -1.52
CA LEU A 168 4.66 15.70 -1.11
C LEU A 168 5.53 15.85 0.15
N GLY A 169 6.34 16.91 0.22
CA GLY A 169 7.11 17.24 1.42
C GLY A 169 6.22 17.47 2.64
N ILE A 170 5.11 18.21 2.46
CA ILE A 170 4.13 18.44 3.53
C ILE A 170 3.53 17.11 4.01
N LEU A 171 3.13 16.22 3.09
CA LEU A 171 2.59 14.90 3.43
C LEU A 171 3.61 14.04 4.20
N ILE A 172 4.88 14.03 3.78
CA ILE A 172 5.93 13.27 4.46
C ILE A 172 6.13 13.77 5.90
N ALA A 173 6.12 15.09 6.11
CA ALA A 173 6.17 15.67 7.44
C ALA A 173 4.97 15.23 8.30
N ILE A 174 3.76 15.23 7.74
CA ILE A 174 2.54 14.78 8.44
C ILE A 174 2.64 13.33 8.86
N ILE A 175 2.96 12.44 7.92
CA ILE A 175 3.06 11.00 8.17
C ILE A 175 4.16 10.72 9.19
N TRP A 176 5.29 11.42 9.11
CA TRP A 176 6.35 11.30 10.10
C TRP A 176 5.86 11.72 11.49
N VAL A 177 5.26 12.89 11.67
CA VAL A 177 4.81 13.36 13.00
C VAL A 177 3.81 12.40 13.61
N ILE A 178 2.82 11.91 12.86
CA ILE A 178 1.82 10.97 13.38
C ILE A 178 2.36 9.54 13.55
N GLY A 179 3.60 9.28 13.11
CA GLY A 179 4.28 8.00 13.29
C GLY A 179 3.86 6.92 12.29
N GLY A 180 3.34 7.33 11.13
CA GLY A 180 2.95 6.45 10.05
C GLY A 180 4.13 5.80 9.33
N ARG A 181 3.80 4.79 8.51
CA ARG A 181 4.75 3.99 7.73
C ARG A 181 4.32 3.80 6.27
N ASP A 182 3.24 4.48 5.85
CA ASP A 182 2.54 4.25 4.57
C ASP A 182 2.91 5.26 3.48
N ALA A 183 4.03 5.95 3.61
CA ALA A 183 4.44 6.96 2.64
C ALA A 183 5.13 6.36 1.41
N CYS A 184 4.73 5.16 1.00
CA CYS A 184 5.35 4.48 -0.11
C CYS A 184 4.85 4.98 -1.46
N GLY A 185 5.73 5.11 -2.45
CA GLY A 185 5.34 5.52 -3.80
C GLY A 185 4.27 4.60 -4.43
N ALA A 186 4.12 3.36 -3.99
CA ALA A 186 3.08 2.46 -4.49
C ALA A 186 1.65 2.88 -4.06
N ASN A 187 1.53 3.57 -2.92
CA ASN A 187 0.25 4.03 -2.37
C ASN A 187 -0.02 5.52 -2.65
N ILE A 188 0.83 6.17 -3.46
CA ILE A 188 0.68 7.57 -3.87
C ILE A 188 0.36 7.64 -5.37
N VAL A 189 -0.66 8.41 -5.72
CA VAL A 189 -0.99 8.76 -7.10
C VAL A 189 -0.82 10.27 -7.29
N ALA A 190 -0.10 10.66 -8.32
CA ALA A 190 0.04 12.04 -8.74
C ALA A 190 -1.21 12.48 -9.53
N CYS A 191 -2.05 13.28 -8.89
CA CYS A 191 -3.23 13.86 -9.51
C CYS A 191 -2.95 15.34 -9.79
N GLY A 192 -2.33 15.63 -10.94
CA GLY A 192 -1.78 16.96 -11.20
C GLY A 192 -0.76 17.36 -10.13
N LYS A 193 -0.95 18.53 -9.50
CA LYS A 193 -0.09 19.02 -8.40
C LYS A 193 -0.34 18.38 -7.04
N PHE A 194 -1.22 17.38 -6.94
CA PHE A 194 -1.63 16.79 -5.67
C PHE A 194 -1.14 15.35 -5.53
N PRO A 195 -0.13 15.07 -4.69
CA PRO A 195 0.20 13.72 -4.27
C PRO A 195 -0.93 13.18 -3.41
N THR A 196 -1.55 12.08 -3.84
CA THR A 196 -2.77 11.56 -3.22
C THR A 196 -2.54 10.16 -2.72
N ILE A 197 -2.70 9.96 -1.41
CA ILE A 197 -2.63 8.63 -0.79
C ILE A 197 -3.94 7.89 -1.05
N ILE A 198 -3.81 6.78 -1.77
CA ILE A 198 -4.94 5.93 -2.18
C ILE A 198 -5.16 4.73 -1.25
N ASP A 199 -4.25 4.49 -0.31
CA ASP A 199 -4.39 3.50 0.74
C ASP A 199 -3.80 4.05 2.05
N ALA A 200 -4.64 4.10 3.09
CA ALA A 200 -4.25 4.61 4.40
C ALA A 200 -4.25 3.52 5.47
N GLU A 201 -4.16 2.22 5.11
CA GLU A 201 -4.21 1.14 6.09
C GLU A 201 -2.99 1.11 7.03
N MET A 202 -1.86 1.72 6.67
CA MET A 202 -0.66 1.82 7.53
C MET A 202 -0.34 3.26 7.96
N ILE A 203 -1.31 4.17 7.83
CA ILE A 203 -1.09 5.61 8.04
C ILE A 203 -0.73 5.96 9.49
N LEU A 204 -1.15 5.12 10.44
CA LEU A 204 -0.64 5.08 11.81
C LEU A 204 0.01 3.71 12.07
N SER A 205 1.03 3.66 12.91
CA SER A 205 1.70 2.40 13.24
C SER A 205 1.98 2.27 14.73
N PRO A 206 1.69 1.11 15.36
CA PRO A 206 2.06 0.86 16.74
C PRO A 206 3.58 0.72 16.87
N SER A 207 4.10 0.92 18.08
CA SER A 207 5.54 0.74 18.34
C SER A 207 5.83 0.55 19.82
N ASN A 208 7.02 0.00 20.09
CA ASN A 208 7.61 -0.03 21.42
C ASN A 208 8.28 1.30 21.81
N SER A 209 8.35 2.26 20.88
CA SER A 209 8.93 3.58 21.13
C SER A 209 8.07 4.70 20.54
N ILE A 210 8.12 5.88 21.16
CA ILE A 210 7.42 7.06 20.64
C ILE A 210 8.13 7.57 19.38
N TYR A 211 9.44 7.80 19.51
CA TYR A 211 10.39 8.06 18.43
C TYR A 211 11.45 6.95 18.43
N SER A 212 12.06 6.68 17.28
CA SER A 212 13.27 5.90 17.20
C SER A 212 14.46 6.69 17.74
N ASP A 213 15.50 5.99 18.16
CA ASP A 213 16.75 6.62 18.62
C ASP A 213 17.45 7.39 17.48
N ASN A 214 17.16 7.03 16.22
CA ASN A 214 17.70 7.69 15.05
C ASN A 214 16.59 8.02 14.03
N ILE A 215 16.17 9.29 14.01
CA ILE A 215 15.17 9.82 13.07
C ILE A 215 15.54 9.53 11.60
N PHE A 216 16.83 9.49 11.27
CA PHE A 216 17.29 9.13 9.93
C PHE A 216 16.84 7.71 9.55
N ASN A 217 16.91 6.76 10.49
CA ASN A 217 16.43 5.40 10.28
C ASN A 217 14.91 5.35 10.17
N GLU A 218 14.18 6.23 10.86
CA GLU A 218 12.72 6.34 10.70
C GLU A 218 12.31 6.72 9.28
N PHE A 219 13.07 7.60 8.61
CA PHE A 219 12.83 7.92 7.20
C PHE A 219 13.13 6.72 6.29
N LYS A 220 14.20 5.98 6.57
CA LYS A 220 14.58 4.76 5.85
C LYS A 220 13.56 3.63 6.00
N GLU A 221 13.07 3.40 7.22
CA GLU A 221 12.16 2.30 7.56
C GLU A 221 10.69 2.64 7.25
N GLY A 222 10.29 3.90 7.38
CA GLY A 222 8.92 4.35 7.13
C GLY A 222 8.54 4.44 5.66
N GLY A 223 9.48 4.13 4.76
CA GLY A 223 9.27 4.28 3.32
C GLY A 223 8.99 5.72 2.90
N LEU A 224 9.31 6.68 3.77
CA LEU A 224 8.98 8.11 3.66
C LEU A 224 9.79 8.84 2.57
N VAL A 225 10.73 8.13 1.97
CA VAL A 225 11.73 8.66 1.04
C VAL A 225 12.47 7.49 0.34
N PRO A 226 13.28 7.75 -0.71
CA PRO A 226 13.69 6.76 -1.71
C PRO A 226 14.39 5.48 -1.24
N LYS A 227 14.26 4.44 -2.06
CA LYS A 227 14.67 3.07 -1.78
C LYS A 227 16.20 2.89 -1.79
N ARG A 228 16.71 2.00 -0.93
CA ARG A 228 18.11 1.53 -0.98
C ARG A 228 18.16 0.16 -1.67
N ASN A 229 19.04 0.03 -2.65
CA ASN A 229 19.33 -1.25 -3.30
C ASN A 229 20.42 -2.00 -2.53
N VAL A 230 20.17 -3.27 -2.23
CA VAL A 230 21.19 -4.18 -1.68
C VAL A 230 21.46 -5.24 -2.74
N SER A 231 22.71 -5.34 -3.21
CA SER A 231 23.14 -6.42 -4.09
C SER A 231 23.52 -7.63 -3.24
N ILE A 232 22.88 -8.77 -3.49
CA ILE A 232 23.28 -10.07 -2.93
C ILE A 232 23.53 -11.01 -4.13
N ASN A 233 24.77 -11.46 -4.28
CA ASN A 233 25.19 -12.39 -5.35
C ASN A 233 24.79 -11.94 -6.77
N GLY A 234 24.92 -10.64 -7.07
CA GLY A 234 24.60 -10.08 -8.39
C GLY A 234 23.10 -9.81 -8.62
N ASN A 235 22.22 -10.19 -7.69
CA ASN A 235 20.81 -9.83 -7.71
C ASN A 235 20.58 -8.58 -6.84
N ILE A 236 19.90 -7.58 -7.40
CA ILE A 236 19.48 -6.41 -6.65
C ILE A 236 18.19 -6.74 -5.89
N LEU A 237 18.30 -6.85 -4.58
CA LEU A 237 17.17 -6.90 -3.66
C LEU A 237 16.88 -5.49 -3.17
N SER A 238 15.78 -4.93 -3.65
CA SER A 238 15.34 -3.61 -3.25
C SER A 238 14.45 -3.73 -2.00
N PHE A 239 14.93 -3.23 -0.86
CA PHE A 239 14.18 -3.16 0.40
C PHE A 239 13.56 -1.77 0.59
N GLY A 240 12.25 -1.72 0.90
CA GLY A 240 11.52 -0.48 1.20
C GLY A 240 10.44 -0.08 0.19
N ALA A 241 9.81 1.06 0.46
CA ALA A 241 8.80 1.70 -0.36
C ALA A 241 9.29 2.12 -1.76
N ALA A 242 8.38 2.18 -2.73
CA ALA A 242 8.67 2.61 -4.10
C ALA A 242 9.27 4.03 -4.18
N HIS A 243 10.20 4.21 -5.11
CA HIS A 243 11.08 5.37 -5.29
C HIS A 243 10.34 6.72 -5.39
N ILE A 244 10.85 7.74 -4.69
CA ILE A 244 10.53 9.17 -4.93
C ILE A 244 11.60 9.82 -5.84
N THR A 245 12.86 9.36 -5.84
CA THR A 245 13.99 9.97 -6.59
C THR A 245 14.20 9.49 -8.01
N GLU A 246 14.05 8.19 -8.27
CA GLU A 246 14.39 7.64 -9.57
C GLU A 246 13.28 6.74 -10.07
N ALA A 247 12.89 6.92 -11.33
CA ALA A 247 12.04 5.98 -12.06
C ALA A 247 12.81 4.67 -12.36
N LEU A 248 13.35 4.04 -11.33
CA LEU A 248 13.66 2.61 -11.37
C LEU A 248 12.33 1.87 -11.19
N CYS A 249 11.51 1.96 -12.24
CA CYS A 249 10.33 1.13 -12.42
C CYS A 249 10.84 -0.31 -12.54
N ILE A 250 10.78 -1.12 -11.46
CA ILE A 250 10.76 -2.58 -11.60
C ILE A 250 9.31 -2.90 -11.95
N HIS A 251 9.05 -3.12 -13.24
CA HIS A 251 7.73 -3.54 -13.70
C HIS A 251 7.50 -5.01 -13.33
N GLU A 252 6.26 -5.40 -12.98
CA GLU A 252 5.93 -6.83 -12.84
C GLU A 252 6.20 -7.61 -14.14
N ASP A 253 6.03 -6.96 -15.30
CA ASP A 253 6.40 -7.50 -16.62
C ASP A 253 7.92 -7.72 -16.80
N SER A 254 8.75 -7.17 -15.92
CA SER A 254 10.22 -7.29 -15.94
C SER A 254 10.77 -8.31 -14.93
N PHE A 255 9.95 -9.18 -14.34
CA PHE A 255 10.48 -10.35 -13.62
C PHE A 255 11.08 -11.42 -14.57
N HIS A 256 10.97 -11.25 -15.90
CA HIS A 256 11.52 -12.18 -16.91
C HIS A 256 12.94 -11.89 -17.37
N THR A 257 13.50 -10.77 -16.95
CA THR A 257 14.91 -10.47 -17.19
C THR A 257 15.36 -9.63 -16.02
N ASN A 258 16.56 -9.86 -15.49
CA ASN A 258 17.26 -8.93 -14.60
C ASN A 258 17.53 -7.57 -15.28
N GLN A 259 16.52 -6.92 -15.87
CA GLN A 259 16.58 -5.58 -16.40
C GLN A 259 16.04 -4.63 -15.34
N ILE A 260 16.97 -4.21 -14.50
CA ILE A 260 16.98 -2.85 -13.97
C ILE A 260 16.77 -1.93 -15.17
N CYS A 261 15.72 -1.11 -15.16
CA CYS A 261 15.53 -0.10 -16.19
C CYS A 261 16.60 1.00 -15.98
N ASN A 262 17.86 0.73 -16.34
CA ASN A 262 18.98 1.67 -16.35
C ASN A 262 18.87 2.71 -17.48
N LYS A 263 17.64 3.00 -17.93
CA LYS A 263 17.43 4.02 -18.94
C LYS A 263 17.42 5.37 -18.23
N PRO A 264 18.38 6.27 -18.50
CA PRO A 264 18.21 7.67 -18.10
C PRO A 264 16.85 8.14 -18.61
N ILE A 265 16.15 8.98 -17.84
CA ILE A 265 14.83 9.53 -18.19
C ILE A 265 15.01 10.54 -19.34
N THR A 266 15.33 10.01 -20.52
CA THR A 266 15.25 10.67 -21.82
C THR A 266 14.15 10.04 -22.67
N SER A 267 13.43 9.02 -22.18
CA SER A 267 12.36 8.34 -22.91
C SER A 267 11.00 8.42 -22.22
N LYS A 268 9.96 8.59 -23.06
CA LYS A 268 8.53 8.81 -22.78
C LYS A 268 7.97 8.03 -21.55
N ARG A 269 7.10 8.70 -20.78
CA ARG A 269 6.08 8.19 -19.85
C ARG A 269 6.33 6.78 -19.25
N CYS A 270 6.86 6.67 -18.02
CA CYS A 270 6.69 5.42 -17.24
C CYS A 270 5.23 5.34 -16.78
N MET A 271 4.37 4.75 -17.62
CA MET A 271 2.91 4.65 -17.42
C MET A 271 2.50 3.90 -16.14
N SER A 272 3.42 3.13 -15.55
CA SER A 272 3.22 2.37 -14.31
C SER A 272 3.58 3.14 -13.04
N CYS A 273 4.41 4.18 -13.12
CA CYS A 273 4.80 5.01 -11.97
C CYS A 273 3.77 6.10 -11.70
N LYS A 274 2.66 5.69 -11.09
CA LYS A 274 1.54 6.61 -10.79
C LYS A 274 1.90 7.69 -9.77
N ASN A 275 2.98 7.55 -9.01
CA ASN A 275 3.46 8.52 -8.03
C ASN A 275 4.37 9.62 -8.59
N ILE A 276 4.72 9.55 -9.87
CA ILE A 276 5.58 10.53 -10.53
C ILE A 276 4.69 11.55 -11.26
N PRO A 277 4.77 12.86 -10.95
CA PRO A 277 3.97 13.86 -11.65
C PRO A 277 4.43 13.99 -13.10
N HIS A 278 3.50 14.34 -14.00
CA HIS A 278 3.80 14.45 -15.43
C HIS A 278 3.14 15.67 -16.05
N PHE A 279 3.80 16.23 -17.07
CA PHE A 279 3.31 17.35 -17.88
C PHE A 279 3.71 17.10 -19.35
N ASN A 280 2.75 17.24 -20.28
CA ASN A 280 2.95 16.94 -21.71
C ASN A 280 3.58 15.54 -21.94
N ASP A 281 3.04 14.52 -21.26
CA ASP A 281 3.52 13.12 -21.28
C ASP A 281 4.97 12.88 -20.82
N LYS A 282 5.61 13.91 -20.25
CA LYS A 282 6.93 13.81 -19.62
C LYS A 282 6.78 13.70 -18.11
N GLY A 283 7.31 12.62 -17.53
CA GLY A 283 7.40 12.46 -16.07
C GLY A 283 8.57 13.26 -15.49
N PHE A 284 8.39 13.79 -14.30
CA PHE A 284 9.41 14.54 -13.56
C PHE A 284 9.63 13.83 -12.23
N SER A 285 10.82 13.25 -12.01
CA SER A 285 11.18 12.66 -10.71
C SER A 285 11.65 13.73 -9.73
N VAL A 286 11.90 13.36 -8.47
CA VAL A 286 12.34 14.37 -7.49
C VAL A 286 13.74 14.91 -7.77
N ASN A 287 14.51 14.24 -8.63
CA ASN A 287 15.84 14.70 -9.01
C ASN A 287 15.71 16.07 -9.69
N GLY A 288 16.37 17.08 -9.14
CA GLY A 288 16.23 18.49 -9.53
C GLY A 288 15.05 19.24 -8.90
N HIS A 289 14.29 18.60 -8.00
CA HIS A 289 13.16 19.16 -7.26
C HIS A 289 13.27 18.95 -5.73
N GLU A 290 14.40 18.48 -5.24
CA GLU A 290 14.67 18.13 -3.84
C GLU A 290 14.46 19.34 -2.92
N ILE A 291 14.84 20.53 -3.39
CA ILE A 291 14.65 21.78 -2.65
C ILE A 291 13.17 22.04 -2.34
N TYR A 292 12.26 21.75 -3.28
CA TYR A 292 10.82 21.91 -3.11
C TYR A 292 10.24 20.86 -2.17
N LEU A 293 10.78 19.64 -2.18
CA LEU A 293 10.43 18.60 -1.23
C LEU A 293 10.84 19.01 0.20
N ILE A 294 12.04 19.58 0.38
CA ILE A 294 12.53 20.09 1.67
C ILE A 294 11.70 21.29 2.13
N GLU A 295 11.41 22.25 1.24
CA GLU A 295 10.50 23.38 1.51
C GLU A 295 9.15 22.88 2.04
N GLY A 296 8.55 21.93 1.33
CA GLY A 296 7.30 21.29 1.71
C GLY A 296 7.38 20.64 3.10
N TYR A 297 8.44 19.87 3.36
CA TYR A 297 8.64 19.23 4.65
C TYR A 297 8.71 20.25 5.80
N LYS A 298 9.46 21.34 5.60
CA LYS A 298 9.54 22.47 6.56
C LYS A 298 8.16 23.10 6.80
N ILE A 299 7.39 23.34 5.73
CA ILE A 299 6.02 23.86 5.82
C ILE A 299 5.14 22.92 6.64
N GLY A 300 5.17 21.61 6.36
CA GLY A 300 4.36 20.62 7.09
C GLY A 300 4.71 20.53 8.58
N ILE A 301 6.01 20.53 8.92
CA ILE A 301 6.45 20.55 10.32
C ILE A 301 5.98 21.82 11.04
N ASN A 302 6.09 22.98 10.41
CA ASN A 302 5.66 24.25 10.98
C ASN A 302 4.13 24.32 11.15
N LEU A 303 3.37 23.85 10.15
CA LEU A 303 1.92 23.71 10.24
C LEU A 303 1.53 22.91 11.48
N LEU A 304 2.10 21.70 11.62
CA LEU A 304 1.79 20.81 12.74
C LEU A 304 2.20 21.39 14.08
N LEU A 305 3.34 22.07 14.18
CA LEU A 305 3.73 22.78 15.39
C LEU A 305 2.69 23.84 15.80
N ASN A 306 2.18 24.60 14.84
CA ASN A 306 1.24 25.69 15.10
C ASN A 306 -0.15 25.17 15.47
N VAL A 307 -0.60 24.08 14.85
CA VAL A 307 -1.96 23.54 15.05
C VAL A 307 -2.02 22.34 15.99
N LYS A 308 -0.90 21.91 16.60
CA LYS A 308 -0.85 20.70 17.45
C LYS A 308 -1.91 20.65 18.54
N ASN A 309 -2.22 21.78 19.18
CA ASN A 309 -3.22 21.83 20.23
C ASN A 309 -4.63 21.59 19.67
N LYS A 310 -4.91 22.12 18.46
CA LYS A 310 -6.17 21.88 17.76
C LYS A 310 -6.30 20.43 17.32
N ILE A 311 -5.21 19.81 16.84
CA ILE A 311 -5.20 18.38 16.45
C ILE A 311 -5.67 17.49 17.61
N LEU A 312 -5.33 17.86 18.85
CA LEU A 312 -5.62 17.10 20.06
C LEU A 312 -7.03 17.35 20.63
N TYR A 313 -7.85 18.21 20.01
CA TYR A 313 -9.25 18.39 20.41
C TYR A 313 -10.11 17.21 19.98
N ARG A 314 -11.16 16.89 20.76
CA ARG A 314 -12.12 15.83 20.39
C ARG A 314 -12.93 16.14 19.12
N THR A 315 -12.99 17.41 18.72
CA THR A 315 -13.65 17.86 17.49
C THR A 315 -12.72 17.79 16.27
N SER A 316 -11.42 17.53 16.48
CA SER A 316 -10.46 17.36 15.39
C SER A 316 -10.81 16.11 14.57
N PRO A 317 -10.74 16.17 13.22
CA PRO A 317 -10.87 14.97 12.40
C PRO A 317 -9.84 13.87 12.73
N PHE A 318 -8.72 14.23 13.36
CA PHE A 318 -7.73 13.27 13.84
C PHE A 318 -8.34 12.25 14.82
N GLU A 319 -9.37 12.62 15.58
CA GLU A 319 -10.04 11.78 16.56
C GLU A 319 -10.76 10.57 15.91
N LEU A 320 -11.07 10.64 14.61
CA LEU A 320 -11.64 9.54 13.84
C LEU A 320 -10.73 8.31 13.79
N PHE A 321 -9.40 8.50 13.86
CA PHE A 321 -8.44 7.41 13.82
C PHE A 321 -8.58 6.43 14.99
N GLN A 322 -9.15 6.85 16.14
CA GLN A 322 -9.33 5.92 17.26
C GLN A 322 -10.31 4.79 16.95
N PHE A 323 -11.24 5.02 16.02
CA PHE A 323 -12.26 4.05 15.59
C PHE A 323 -11.84 3.27 14.35
N ALA A 324 -10.71 3.64 13.74
CA ALA A 324 -10.21 3.02 12.53
C ALA A 324 -9.37 1.76 12.82
N HIS A 325 -9.27 0.94 11.80
CA HIS A 325 -8.42 -0.24 11.76
C HIS A 325 -7.37 -0.04 10.67
N GLY A 326 -6.19 -0.57 10.90
CA GLY A 326 -5.11 -0.58 9.93
C GLY A 326 -4.46 -1.95 9.82
N ARG A 327 -3.26 -1.95 9.25
CA ARG A 327 -2.39 -3.11 9.05
C ARG A 327 -1.03 -2.86 9.69
N VAL A 328 -0.41 -3.93 10.17
CA VAL A 328 1.03 -3.95 10.45
C VAL A 328 1.71 -4.89 9.47
N THR A 329 2.86 -4.43 8.98
CA THR A 329 3.74 -5.20 8.11
C THR A 329 4.88 -5.73 8.97
N LEU A 330 4.88 -7.03 9.27
CA LEU A 330 5.93 -7.67 10.06
C LEU A 330 7.20 -7.92 9.23
N ARG A 331 7.01 -8.18 7.94
CA ARG A 331 8.05 -8.22 6.90
C ARG A 331 7.54 -7.53 5.64
N PRO A 332 8.40 -6.88 4.85
CA PRO A 332 7.98 -6.25 3.60
C PRO A 332 7.26 -7.23 2.66
N SER A 333 6.19 -6.81 1.98
CA SER A 333 5.44 -7.66 1.04
C SER A 333 6.34 -8.31 -0.02
N VAL A 334 7.37 -7.60 -0.48
CA VAL A 334 8.35 -8.13 -1.45
C VAL A 334 9.05 -9.40 -0.97
N ALA A 335 9.30 -9.53 0.34
CA ALA A 335 9.91 -10.73 0.90
C ALA A 335 8.94 -11.91 0.84
N TYR A 336 7.68 -11.70 1.23
CA TYR A 336 6.65 -12.73 1.11
C TYR A 336 6.38 -13.12 -0.35
N SER A 337 6.36 -12.16 -1.27
CA SER A 337 6.19 -12.43 -2.70
C SER A 337 7.32 -13.27 -3.27
N ALA A 338 8.57 -13.06 -2.82
CA ALA A 338 9.70 -13.91 -3.20
C ALA A 338 9.57 -15.34 -2.64
N ILE A 339 9.23 -15.50 -1.36
CA ILE A 339 9.04 -16.82 -0.72
C ILE A 339 7.90 -17.58 -1.41
N LYS A 340 6.78 -16.89 -1.68
CA LYS A 340 5.64 -17.47 -2.38
C LYS A 340 6.03 -18.01 -3.76
N LYS A 341 6.84 -17.28 -4.53
CA LYS A 341 7.35 -17.73 -5.83
C LYS A 341 8.22 -18.97 -5.71
N ILE A 342 9.14 -19.00 -4.73
CA ILE A 342 9.97 -20.18 -4.45
C ILE A 342 9.08 -21.39 -4.12
N PHE A 343 8.10 -21.19 -3.25
CA PHE A 343 7.17 -22.24 -2.83
C PHE A 343 6.32 -22.78 -3.99
N ILE A 344 5.83 -21.89 -4.87
CA ILE A 344 5.10 -22.28 -6.08
C ILE A 344 5.97 -23.15 -7.00
N ASN A 345 7.22 -22.75 -7.24
CA ASN A 345 8.14 -23.56 -8.06
C ASN A 345 8.36 -24.94 -7.44
N ASP A 346 8.56 -24.99 -6.13
CA ASP A 346 8.80 -26.23 -5.41
C ASP A 346 7.58 -27.17 -5.38
N LEU A 347 6.37 -26.61 -5.31
CA LEU A 347 5.10 -27.33 -5.47
C LEU A 347 4.98 -27.99 -6.85
N ILE A 348 5.45 -27.30 -7.89
CA ILE A 348 5.32 -27.74 -9.28
C ILE A 348 6.40 -28.77 -9.66
N PHE A 349 7.66 -28.56 -9.24
CA PHE A 349 8.80 -29.31 -9.78
C PHE A 349 9.43 -30.32 -8.83
N ASN A 350 9.31 -30.16 -7.51
CA ASN A 350 10.19 -30.84 -6.56
C ASN A 350 9.47 -31.67 -5.48
N ASN A 351 8.16 -31.86 -5.58
CA ASN A 351 7.35 -32.57 -4.57
C ASN A 351 7.45 -31.98 -3.15
N ILE A 352 7.47 -30.65 -3.02
CA ILE A 352 7.52 -29.90 -1.74
C ILE A 352 8.71 -30.29 -0.85
N GLN A 353 9.87 -29.68 -1.10
CA GLN A 353 11.06 -29.76 -0.26
C GLN A 353 11.27 -28.53 0.62
N THR A 354 10.63 -27.41 0.29
CA THR A 354 10.82 -26.12 0.95
C THR A 354 9.99 -26.06 2.23
N ASP A 355 10.67 -26.04 3.37
CA ASP A 355 10.04 -25.67 4.64
C ASP A 355 9.94 -24.14 4.76
N ILE A 356 8.74 -23.60 4.49
CA ILE A 356 8.46 -22.16 4.59
C ILE A 356 8.80 -21.61 5.98
N ARG A 357 8.61 -22.40 7.06
CA ARG A 357 8.91 -21.94 8.42
C ARG A 357 10.40 -21.74 8.61
N GLU A 358 11.24 -22.64 8.11
CA GLU A 358 12.69 -22.51 8.15
C GLU A 358 13.18 -21.31 7.33
N VAL A 359 12.60 -21.08 6.15
CA VAL A 359 12.92 -19.87 5.35
C VAL A 359 12.56 -18.61 6.12
N LEU A 360 11.37 -18.55 6.74
CA LEU A 360 10.92 -17.39 7.50
C LEU A 360 11.74 -17.16 8.78
N LYS A 361 12.17 -18.20 9.50
CA LYS A 361 13.04 -18.09 10.70
C LYS A 361 14.33 -17.33 10.40
N ASN A 362 14.89 -17.53 9.21
CA ASN A 362 16.15 -16.93 8.80
C ASN A 362 16.02 -15.48 8.31
N LEU A 363 14.79 -14.95 8.19
CA LEU A 363 14.55 -13.58 7.78
C LEU A 363 14.38 -12.65 8.99
N PRO A 364 14.88 -11.41 8.95
CA PRO A 364 14.72 -10.44 10.03
C PRO A 364 13.31 -9.85 10.07
N TYR A 365 12.71 -9.76 11.26
CA TYR A 365 11.46 -9.02 11.46
C TYR A 365 11.70 -7.51 11.40
N ASN A 366 10.66 -6.75 11.07
CA ASN A 366 10.64 -5.33 11.39
C ASN A 366 10.79 -5.15 12.91
N ALA A 367 11.54 -4.12 13.33
CA ALA A 367 11.95 -3.87 14.73
C ALA A 367 10.79 -3.77 15.76
N HIS A 368 9.55 -3.73 15.27
CA HIS A 368 8.35 -3.67 16.07
C HIS A 368 7.87 -5.05 16.56
N ALA A 369 8.32 -6.17 15.98
CA ALA A 369 7.93 -7.52 16.41
C ALA A 369 8.83 -8.04 17.55
N SER A 370 8.24 -8.61 18.60
CA SER A 370 8.98 -9.23 19.72
C SER A 370 9.32 -10.68 19.44
N LYS A 371 10.55 -11.10 19.77
CA LYS A 371 11.01 -12.51 19.71
C LYS A 371 10.16 -13.46 20.54
N TYR A 372 9.48 -12.97 21.58
CA TYR A 372 8.61 -13.79 22.42
C TYR A 372 7.47 -14.48 21.65
N TYR A 373 6.97 -13.87 20.57
CA TYR A 373 5.86 -14.39 19.79
C TYR A 373 6.28 -15.02 18.46
N GLU A 374 7.58 -15.20 18.24
CA GLU A 374 8.18 -15.65 16.97
C GLU A 374 7.47 -16.89 16.41
N ASN A 375 7.31 -17.94 17.21
CA ASN A 375 6.62 -19.17 16.76
C ASN A 375 5.17 -18.95 16.32
N SER A 376 4.44 -18.04 16.98
CA SER A 376 3.04 -17.75 16.61
C SER A 376 2.97 -16.92 15.33
N ILE A 377 3.92 -16.00 15.14
CA ILE A 377 4.05 -15.21 13.92
C ILE A 377 4.43 -16.12 12.75
N LEU A 378 5.46 -16.95 12.90
CA LEU A 378 5.90 -17.90 11.86
C LEU A 378 4.77 -18.84 11.43
N PHE A 379 3.99 -19.34 12.39
CA PHE A 379 2.83 -20.18 12.10
C PHE A 379 1.80 -19.42 11.24
N ALA A 380 1.44 -18.20 11.64
CA ALA A 380 0.48 -17.37 10.90
C ALA A 380 0.98 -17.00 9.50
N GLU A 381 2.23 -16.55 9.37
CA GLU A 381 2.86 -16.23 8.08
C GLU A 381 2.89 -17.45 7.15
N SER A 382 3.27 -18.61 7.67
CA SER A 382 3.36 -19.84 6.87
C SER A 382 2.00 -20.26 6.33
N ASN A 383 0.95 -20.19 7.15
CA ASN A 383 -0.39 -20.60 6.74
C ASN A 383 -0.95 -19.74 5.60
N GLU A 384 -0.67 -18.43 5.60
CA GLU A 384 -1.06 -17.53 4.50
C GLU A 384 -0.26 -17.85 3.23
N ILE A 385 1.05 -18.06 3.33
CA ILE A 385 1.91 -18.36 2.17
C ILE A 385 1.54 -19.72 1.54
N ILE A 386 1.21 -20.73 2.34
CA ILE A 386 0.75 -22.04 1.84
C ILE A 386 -0.53 -21.90 1.03
N GLN A 387 -1.40 -20.95 1.41
CA GLN A 387 -2.61 -20.60 0.67
C GLN A 387 -2.35 -19.62 -0.49
N LEU A 388 -1.08 -19.40 -0.84
CA LEU A 388 -0.62 -18.49 -1.89
C LEU A 388 -1.06 -17.02 -1.68
N ASP A 389 -1.31 -16.64 -0.43
CA ASP A 389 -1.57 -15.27 0.00
C ASP A 389 -0.31 -14.61 0.57
N ILE A 390 -0.29 -13.28 0.53
CA ILE A 390 0.70 -12.47 1.22
C ILE A 390 0.20 -12.26 2.66
N PRO A 391 0.96 -12.61 3.70
CA PRO A 391 0.55 -12.43 5.08
C PRO A 391 0.09 -11.00 5.38
N ARG A 392 -1.09 -10.88 6.00
CA ARG A 392 -1.71 -9.60 6.33
C ARG A 392 -2.18 -9.60 7.78
N PHE A 393 -1.68 -8.63 8.56
CA PHE A 393 -2.02 -8.53 9.98
C PHE A 393 -2.79 -7.24 10.26
N SER A 394 -4.06 -7.37 10.59
CA SER A 394 -4.94 -6.24 10.93
C SER A 394 -4.84 -5.88 12.41
N LEU A 395 -5.06 -4.60 12.73
CA LEU A 395 -5.26 -4.15 14.12
C LEU A 395 -6.18 -2.94 14.19
N SER A 396 -6.89 -2.79 15.30
CA SER A 396 -7.47 -1.50 15.69
C SER A 396 -6.35 -0.53 16.04
N PHE A 397 -6.43 0.72 15.59
CA PHE A 397 -5.42 1.73 15.95
C PHE A 397 -5.40 2.07 17.44
N LYS A 398 -6.49 1.79 18.18
CA LYS A 398 -6.53 1.96 19.64
C LYS A 398 -5.98 0.75 20.40
N SER A 399 -5.87 -0.41 19.74
CA SER A 399 -5.28 -1.61 20.35
C SER A 399 -3.76 -1.55 20.32
N ASN A 400 -3.14 -2.01 21.40
CA ASN A 400 -1.70 -2.28 21.44
C ASN A 400 -1.39 -3.78 21.28
N ARG A 401 -2.38 -4.60 20.91
CA ARG A 401 -2.23 -6.03 20.67
C ARG A 401 -2.56 -6.34 19.22
N LEU A 402 -1.68 -7.11 18.60
CA LEU A 402 -1.92 -7.76 17.31
C LEU A 402 -2.54 -9.13 17.60
N LEU A 403 -3.73 -9.38 17.06
CA LEU A 403 -4.49 -10.61 17.26
C LEU A 403 -4.63 -11.36 15.94
N LEU A 404 -4.68 -12.69 16.00
CA LEU A 404 -5.26 -13.53 14.95
C LEU A 404 -6.78 -13.51 15.03
N ASP A 405 -7.44 -13.96 13.96
CA ASP A 405 -8.90 -14.07 13.87
C ASP A 405 -9.51 -14.96 14.97
N ASN A 406 -8.74 -15.90 15.53
CA ASN A 406 -9.14 -16.73 16.68
C ASN A 406 -8.85 -16.06 18.05
N ASN A 407 -8.65 -14.74 18.08
CA ASN A 407 -8.28 -13.95 19.25
C ASN A 407 -6.93 -14.31 19.91
N LYS A 408 -6.08 -15.12 19.26
CA LYS A 408 -4.73 -15.42 19.77
C LYS A 408 -3.82 -14.20 19.59
N ILE A 409 -3.11 -13.80 20.65
CA ILE A 409 -2.15 -12.70 20.60
C ILE A 409 -0.90 -13.11 19.81
N LEU A 410 -0.58 -12.35 18.75
CA LEU A 410 0.63 -12.47 17.95
C LEU A 410 1.73 -11.50 18.36
N CYS A 411 1.37 -10.33 18.85
CA CYS A 411 2.34 -9.33 19.28
C CYS A 411 1.68 -8.36 20.25
N LYS A 412 2.48 -7.79 21.16
CA LYS A 412 2.07 -6.69 22.02
C LYS A 412 3.07 -5.56 21.89
N TYR A 413 2.55 -4.37 21.61
CA TYR A 413 3.31 -3.14 21.54
C TYR A 413 3.20 -2.35 22.84
N GLN A 414 4.22 -1.55 23.15
CA GLN A 414 4.12 -0.62 24.28
C GLN A 414 3.02 0.43 24.03
N PHE A 415 2.92 0.94 22.80
CA PHE A 415 1.93 1.94 22.40
C PHE A 415 1.07 1.45 21.25
N SER A 416 -0.24 1.66 21.36
CA SER A 416 -1.15 1.55 20.21
C SER A 416 -0.78 2.59 19.14
N ALA A 417 -1.22 2.39 17.91
CA ALA A 417 -0.92 3.30 16.81
C ALA A 417 -1.45 4.72 17.11
N PHE A 418 -2.67 4.82 17.64
CA PHE A 418 -3.30 6.08 18.00
C PHE A 418 -2.62 6.75 19.20
N ASP A 419 -2.37 6.02 20.30
CA ASP A 419 -1.75 6.61 21.49
C ASP A 419 -0.32 7.06 21.22
N ARG A 420 0.42 6.31 20.39
CA ARG A 420 1.74 6.71 19.92
C ARG A 420 1.67 8.02 19.13
N ALA A 421 0.74 8.14 18.18
CA ALA A 421 0.57 9.35 17.39
C ALA A 421 0.27 10.57 18.27
N ILE A 422 -0.67 10.44 19.22
CA ILE A 422 -0.99 11.49 20.20
C ILE A 422 0.26 11.90 21.00
N LYS A 423 1.06 10.93 21.47
CA LYS A 423 2.30 11.22 22.20
C LYS A 423 3.34 11.92 21.33
N ARG A 424 3.47 11.54 20.06
CA ARG A 424 4.37 12.21 19.11
C ARG A 424 3.95 13.66 18.87
N ILE A 425 2.67 13.90 18.58
CA ILE A 425 2.10 15.24 18.39
C ILE A 425 2.34 16.12 19.62
N LYS A 426 2.07 15.61 20.83
CA LYS A 426 2.35 16.33 22.10
C LYS A 426 3.84 16.65 22.26
N GLY A 427 4.69 15.68 21.94
CA GLY A 427 6.15 15.80 21.99
C GLY A 427 6.78 16.67 20.91
N LEU A 428 6.00 17.15 19.93
CA LEU A 428 6.50 18.04 18.89
C LEU A 428 6.80 19.42 19.48
N THR A 429 8.09 19.77 19.48
CA THR A 429 8.66 21.04 19.97
C THR A 429 9.48 21.70 18.87
N LYS A 430 9.86 22.97 19.07
CA LYS A 430 10.79 23.66 18.15
C LYS A 430 12.10 22.87 17.97
N LYS A 431 12.67 22.35 19.08
CA LYS A 431 13.91 21.57 19.06
C LYS A 431 13.78 20.27 18.26
N THR A 432 12.75 19.47 18.52
CA THR A 432 12.53 18.22 17.77
C THR A 432 12.25 18.48 16.30
N SER A 433 11.59 19.59 15.99
CA SER A 433 11.27 20.00 14.61
C SER A 433 12.51 20.40 13.83
N ILE A 434 13.39 21.21 14.42
CA ILE A 434 14.69 21.55 13.81
C ILE A 434 15.51 20.28 13.56
N ASN A 435 15.58 19.37 14.53
CA ASN A 435 16.29 18.12 14.34
C ASN A 435 15.66 17.27 13.23
N ALA A 436 14.34 17.15 13.16
CA ALA A 436 13.65 16.38 12.13
C ALA A 436 13.93 16.93 10.72
N VAL A 437 13.91 18.26 10.55
CA VAL A 437 14.26 18.93 9.29
C VAL A 437 15.72 18.65 8.90
N LEU A 438 16.67 18.80 9.83
CA LEU A 438 18.09 18.53 9.58
C LEU A 438 18.33 17.07 9.17
N GLN A 439 17.64 16.12 9.80
CA GLN A 439 17.75 14.70 9.46
C GLN A 439 17.12 14.39 8.10
N PHE A 440 16.02 15.07 7.75
CA PHE A 440 15.40 14.94 6.44
C PHE A 440 16.27 15.49 5.31
N GLU A 441 16.90 16.66 5.52
CA GLU A 441 17.86 17.24 4.58
C GLU A 441 19.09 16.33 4.40
N LYS A 442 19.67 15.83 5.50
CA LYS A 442 20.77 14.85 5.45
C LYS A 442 20.38 13.58 4.74
N TYR A 443 19.15 13.11 4.95
CA TYR A 443 18.63 11.95 4.27
C TYR A 443 18.60 12.20 2.76
N LEU A 444 18.01 13.31 2.30
CA LEU A 444 17.92 13.59 0.86
C LEU A 444 19.29 13.82 0.22
N ALA A 445 20.23 14.45 0.91
CA ALA A 445 21.60 14.64 0.43
C ALA A 445 22.43 13.34 0.36
N SER A 446 21.95 12.23 0.94
CA SER A 446 22.62 10.93 0.88
C SER A 446 22.23 10.09 -0.35
N TYR A 447 21.30 10.60 -1.16
CA TYR A 447 20.90 10.09 -2.47
C TYR A 447 21.44 11.02 -3.55
#